data_AF-A0A3D5UQE8-F1
#
_entry.id   AF-A0A3D5UQE8-F1
#
_cell.length_a   1.000
_cell.length_b   1.000
_cell.length_c   1.000
_cell.angle_alpha   90.00
_cell.angle_beta   90.00
_cell.angle_gamma   90.00
#
_symmetry.space_group_name_H-M   'P 1'
#
loop_
_entity.id
_entity.type
_entity.pdbx_description
1 polymer ?
#
loop_
_entity_poly.entity_id
_entity_poly.type
_entity_poly.pdbx_seq_one_letter_code
_entity_poly.pdbx_strand_id
1 'polypeptide(L)'
;MEEVEKVDISKTRKPTIVFYVAGIIVLIFVIWGALAPGSLRVAAENGLAWMIENFGWFYMLITAFFVFFVIFLAISPYGKLRLGKPNSRPEYSWFSWIGMLFAAGIGVGFVFWGVAEPILYYQDPPVGITPETAESAIAGIRYGAYHWALHPWAIFSLVGLTLAYVQYRKDQPALISSAFYPILGKKIHGPFGQGIDVLAVIATSTG
;
A
#
# COMPACT_ATOMS: atom_id res chain seq x y z
N MET A 1 -35.39 4.31 13.64
CA MET A 1 -34.79 3.07 13.10
C MET A 1 -34.97 3.14 11.60
N GLU A 2 -33.99 3.71 10.91
CA GLU A 2 -33.98 3.75 9.44
C GLU A 2 -33.53 2.37 8.97
N GLU A 3 -34.37 1.71 8.17
CA GLU A 3 -34.06 0.44 7.53
C GLU A 3 -32.77 0.59 6.72
N VAL A 4 -31.72 -0.12 7.13
CA VAL A 4 -30.51 -0.26 6.31
C VAL A 4 -30.92 -1.07 5.09
N GLU A 5 -31.10 -0.38 3.97
CA GLU A 5 -31.38 -0.97 2.66
C GLU A 5 -30.34 -2.06 2.40
N LYS A 6 -30.78 -3.32 2.42
CA LYS A 6 -29.92 -4.47 2.10
C LYS A 6 -29.40 -4.27 0.68
N VAL A 7 -28.09 -4.10 0.54
CA VAL A 7 -27.43 -3.98 -0.77
C VAL A 7 -27.78 -5.21 -1.60
N ASP A 8 -28.56 -5.00 -2.65
CA ASP A 8 -28.93 -6.02 -3.62
C ASP A 8 -27.70 -6.45 -4.42
N ILE A 9 -27.14 -7.60 -4.03
CA ILE A 9 -25.97 -8.23 -4.64
C ILE A 9 -26.20 -8.64 -6.11
N SER A 10 -27.43 -8.60 -6.63
CA SER A 10 -27.70 -8.84 -8.04
C SER A 10 -27.36 -7.63 -8.94
N LYS A 11 -27.29 -6.42 -8.37
CA LYS A 11 -26.92 -5.18 -9.08
C LYS A 11 -25.41 -4.96 -9.20
N THR A 12 -24.56 -5.75 -8.53
CA THR A 12 -23.10 -5.58 -8.49
C THR A 12 -22.36 -6.20 -9.70
N ARG A 13 -23.07 -6.75 -10.69
CA ARG A 13 -22.46 -7.42 -11.85
C ARG A 13 -22.01 -6.49 -12.99
N LYS A 14 -22.34 -5.19 -12.96
CA LYS A 14 -21.96 -4.27 -14.03
C LYS A 14 -20.64 -3.57 -13.70
N PRO A 15 -19.64 -3.62 -14.59
CA PRO A 15 -18.41 -2.85 -14.42
C PRO A 15 -18.74 -1.36 -14.26
N THR A 16 -18.13 -0.73 -13.27
CA THR A 16 -18.34 0.70 -12.98
C THR A 16 -17.49 1.57 -13.90
N ILE A 17 -17.73 2.88 -13.90
CA ILE A 17 -16.87 3.84 -14.62
C ILE A 17 -15.40 3.74 -14.21
N VAL A 18 -15.13 3.41 -12.94
CA VAL A 18 -13.78 3.19 -12.41
C VAL A 18 -13.08 2.05 -13.15
N PHE A 19 -13.77 0.94 -13.41
CA PHE A 19 -13.23 -0.19 -14.16
C PHE A 19 -12.83 0.21 -15.58
N TYR A 20 -13.72 0.90 -16.32
CA TYR A 20 -13.43 1.30 -17.69
C TYR A 20 -12.30 2.32 -17.78
N VAL A 21 -12.30 3.33 -16.91
CA VAL A 21 -11.25 4.37 -16.91
C VAL A 21 -9.89 3.76 -16.56
N ALA A 22 -9.79 3.00 -15.47
CA ALA A 22 -8.54 2.36 -15.07
C ALA A 22 -8.07 1.34 -16.12
N GLY A 23 -8.99 0.52 -16.65
CA GLY A 23 -8.69 -0.47 -17.69
C GLY A 23 -8.17 0.17 -18.98
N ILE A 24 -8.76 1.29 -19.42
CA ILE A 24 -8.28 2.03 -20.60
C ILE A 24 -6.88 2.61 -20.33
N ILE A 25 -6.63 3.19 -19.15
CA ILE A 25 -5.32 3.74 -18.81
C ILE A 25 -4.25 2.65 -18.81
N VAL A 26 -4.52 1.50 -18.17
CA VAL A 26 -3.61 0.34 -18.16
C VAL A 26 -3.39 -0.19 -19.57
N LEU A 27 -4.45 -0.31 -20.37
CA LEU A 27 -4.34 -0.77 -21.76
C LEU A 27 -3.46 0.15 -22.62
N ILE A 28 -3.63 1.47 -22.50
CA ILE A 28 -2.78 2.45 -23.19
C ILE A 28 -1.32 2.30 -22.77
N PHE A 29 -1.06 2.14 -21.47
CA PHE A 29 0.30 1.95 -20.96
C PHE A 29 0.96 0.67 -21.49
N VAL A 30 0.21 -0.45 -21.52
CA VAL A 30 0.66 -1.73 -22.08
C VAL A 30 0.93 -1.61 -23.59
N ILE A 31 0.03 -0.96 -24.34
CA ILE A 31 0.22 -0.73 -25.78
C ILE A 31 1.47 0.13 -26.05
N TRP A 32 1.70 1.17 -25.25
CA TRP A 32 2.90 1.99 -25.38
C TRP A 32 4.18 1.18 -25.14
N GLY A 33 4.22 0.36 -24.09
CA GLY A 33 5.34 -0.53 -23.82
C GLY A 33 5.58 -1.58 -24.91
N ALA A 34 4.52 -2.11 -25.52
CA ALA A 34 4.61 -3.09 -26.58
C ALA A 34 5.11 -2.48 -27.91
N LEU A 35 4.63 -1.28 -28.27
CA LEU A 35 4.94 -0.64 -29.55
C LEU A 35 6.23 0.19 -29.53
N ALA A 36 6.58 0.79 -28.39
CA ALA A 36 7.73 1.69 -28.26
C ALA A 36 8.47 1.53 -26.92
N PRO A 37 9.03 0.35 -26.63
CA PRO A 37 9.67 0.05 -25.34
C PRO A 37 10.83 1.01 -25.00
N GLY A 38 11.61 1.44 -26.00
CA GLY A 38 12.70 2.40 -25.80
C GLY A 38 12.21 3.77 -25.35
N SER A 39 11.09 4.25 -25.91
CA SER A 39 10.48 5.52 -25.50
C SER A 39 9.90 5.43 -24.09
N LEU A 40 9.21 4.33 -23.78
CA LEU A 40 8.70 4.09 -22.43
C LEU A 40 9.82 4.04 -21.39
N ARG A 41 10.94 3.35 -21.69
CA ARG A 41 12.11 3.30 -20.81
C ARG A 41 12.65 4.68 -20.48
N VAL A 42 12.88 5.51 -21.50
CA VAL A 42 13.39 6.89 -21.30
C VAL A 42 12.41 7.72 -20.48
N ALA A 43 11.11 7.62 -20.75
CA ALA A 43 10.10 8.33 -19.97
C ALA A 43 10.06 7.87 -18.51
N ALA A 44 10.17 6.56 -18.26
CA ALA A 44 10.20 5.99 -16.91
C ALA A 44 11.47 6.39 -16.15
N GLU A 45 12.64 6.35 -16.78
CA GLU A 45 13.92 6.78 -16.20
C GLU A 45 13.87 8.26 -15.81
N ASN A 46 13.38 9.13 -16.71
CA ASN A 46 13.21 10.56 -16.44
C ASN A 46 12.21 10.81 -15.31
N GLY A 47 11.08 10.10 -15.31
CA GLY A 47 10.07 10.20 -14.26
C GLY A 47 10.59 9.76 -12.89
N LEU A 48 11.34 8.65 -12.85
CA LEU A 48 12.00 8.16 -11.63
C LEU A 48 13.02 9.16 -11.10
N ALA A 49 13.90 9.68 -11.97
CA ALA A 49 14.90 10.66 -11.58
C ALA A 49 14.26 11.92 -11.00
N TRP A 50 13.22 12.44 -11.66
CA TRP A 50 12.46 13.59 -11.17
C TRP A 50 11.79 13.33 -9.81
N MET A 51 11.21 12.15 -9.62
CA MET A 51 10.61 11.75 -8.34
C MET A 51 11.65 11.66 -7.22
N ILE A 52 12.81 11.07 -7.48
CA ILE A 52 13.90 10.97 -6.49
C ILE A 52 14.38 12.37 -6.09
N GLU A 53 14.65 13.23 -7.07
CA GLU A 53 15.17 14.59 -6.85
C GLU A 53 14.18 15.46 -6.06
N ASN A 54 12.90 15.45 -6.43
CA ASN A 54 11.91 16.38 -5.89
C ASN A 54 11.14 15.84 -4.69
N PHE A 55 10.91 14.53 -4.62
CA PHE A 55 10.05 13.88 -3.62
C PHE A 55 10.78 12.85 -2.74
N GLY A 56 12.07 12.57 -2.97
CA GLY A 56 12.83 11.61 -2.15
C GLY A 56 12.82 11.96 -0.65
N TRP A 57 13.02 13.24 -0.32
CA TRP A 57 12.95 13.72 1.07
C TRP A 57 11.57 13.50 1.69
N PHE A 58 10.50 13.79 0.94
CA PHE A 58 9.13 13.61 1.39
C PHE A 58 8.83 12.13 1.64
N TYR A 59 9.28 11.26 0.73
CA TYR A 59 9.13 9.81 0.87
C TYR A 59 9.82 9.28 2.15
N MET A 60 11.05 9.72 2.43
CA MET A 60 11.75 9.33 3.66
C MET A 60 11.03 9.81 4.93
N LEU A 61 10.54 11.05 4.93
CA LEU A 61 9.83 11.60 6.09
C LEU A 61 8.45 10.94 6.32
N ILE A 62 7.68 10.72 5.25
CA ILE A 62 6.32 10.19 5.38
C ILE A 62 6.32 8.72 5.81
N THR A 63 7.28 7.93 5.31
CA THR A 63 7.44 6.52 5.71
C THR A 63 7.86 6.39 7.17
N ALA A 64 8.81 7.21 7.63
CA ALA A 64 9.17 7.29 9.04
C ALA A 64 7.97 7.75 9.91
N PHE A 65 7.25 8.78 9.47
CA PHE A 65 6.05 9.26 10.15
C PHE A 65 5.01 8.15 10.31
N PHE A 66 4.76 7.34 9.28
CA PHE A 66 3.79 6.25 9.38
C PHE A 66 4.17 5.20 10.42
N VAL A 67 5.45 4.86 10.56
CA VAL A 67 5.93 3.97 11.64
C VAL A 67 5.58 4.55 13.01
N PHE A 68 5.92 5.82 13.25
CA PHE A 68 5.58 6.49 14.52
C PHE A 68 4.06 6.56 14.73
N PHE A 69 3.30 6.87 13.68
CA PHE A 69 1.86 7.03 13.74
C PHE A 69 1.16 5.71 14.11
N VAL A 70 1.52 4.59 13.48
CA VAL A 70 0.89 3.30 13.80
C VAL A 70 1.28 2.80 15.19
N ILE A 71 2.53 3.02 15.62
CA ILE A 71 2.98 2.72 16.99
C ILE A 71 2.18 3.56 17.98
N PHE A 72 2.05 4.86 17.73
CA PHE A 72 1.24 5.76 18.54
C PHE A 72 -0.20 5.25 18.65
N LEU A 73 -0.85 4.90 17.52
CA LEU A 73 -2.20 4.35 17.55
C LEU A 73 -2.29 3.08 18.40
N ALA A 74 -1.32 2.16 18.26
CA ALA A 74 -1.30 0.90 18.99
C ALA A 74 -1.18 1.08 20.52
N ILE A 75 -0.36 2.02 20.99
CA ILE A 75 -0.16 2.26 22.43
C ILE A 75 -1.17 3.26 23.03
N SER A 76 -1.76 4.12 22.20
CA SER A 76 -2.75 5.11 22.63
C SER A 76 -4.09 4.44 23.02
N PRO A 77 -5.04 5.18 23.62
CA PRO A 77 -6.39 4.68 23.86
C PRO A 77 -7.11 4.17 22.60
N TYR A 78 -6.70 4.62 21.40
CA TYR A 78 -7.28 4.17 20.14
C TYR A 78 -6.97 2.71 19.83
N GLY A 79 -5.85 2.15 20.32
CA GLY A 79 -5.49 0.74 20.13
C GLY A 79 -6.45 -0.23 20.82
N LYS A 80 -7.26 0.24 21.77
CA LYS A 80 -8.31 -0.55 22.44
C LYS A 80 -9.61 -0.63 21.62
N LEU A 81 -9.72 0.14 20.54
CA LEU A 81 -10.92 0.18 19.70
C LEU A 81 -11.02 -1.09 18.85
N ARG A 82 -12.15 -1.78 18.97
CA ARG A 82 -12.45 -2.93 18.09
C ARG A 82 -12.83 -2.44 16.70
N LEU A 83 -12.21 -3.05 15.68
CA LEU A 83 -12.49 -2.82 14.25
C LEU A 83 -13.76 -3.55 13.83
N GLY A 84 -14.88 -3.13 14.42
CA GLY A 84 -16.20 -3.73 14.24
C GLY A 84 -17.19 -3.08 15.19
N LYS A 85 -18.39 -3.63 15.30
CA LYS A 85 -19.38 -3.16 16.28
C LYS A 85 -18.86 -3.35 17.73
N PRO A 86 -19.33 -2.58 18.73
CA PRO A 86 -18.80 -2.65 20.10
C PRO A 86 -18.69 -4.07 20.69
N ASN A 87 -19.62 -4.94 20.33
CA ASN A 87 -19.68 -6.32 20.82
C ASN A 87 -19.10 -7.36 19.86
N SER A 88 -18.47 -6.96 18.74
CA SER A 88 -17.88 -7.90 17.79
C SER A 88 -16.72 -8.67 18.42
N ARG A 89 -16.53 -9.91 17.94
CA ARG A 89 -15.44 -10.81 18.31
C ARG A 89 -14.63 -11.16 17.05
N PRO A 90 -13.34 -11.53 17.18
CA PRO A 90 -12.56 -11.99 16.04
C PRO A 90 -13.23 -13.19 15.36
N GLU A 91 -13.30 -13.16 14.03
CA GLU A 91 -13.85 -14.26 13.22
C GLU A 91 -12.87 -15.44 13.12
N TYR A 92 -11.57 -15.15 13.19
CA TYR A 92 -10.50 -16.14 13.09
C TYR A 92 -9.75 -16.26 14.42
N SER A 93 -9.23 -17.46 14.69
CA SER A 93 -8.32 -17.68 15.81
C SER A 93 -7.04 -16.88 15.61
N TRP A 94 -6.35 -16.57 16.70
CA TRP A 94 -5.12 -15.78 16.67
C TRP A 94 -4.03 -16.39 15.77
N PHE A 95 -3.84 -17.71 15.84
CA PHE A 95 -2.89 -18.42 14.98
C PHE A 95 -3.28 -18.39 13.50
N SER A 96 -4.57 -18.57 13.18
CA SER A 96 -5.05 -18.50 11.80
C SER A 96 -4.88 -17.09 11.23
N TRP A 97 -5.15 -16.06 12.03
CA TRP A 97 -4.99 -14.66 11.63
C TRP A 97 -3.53 -14.32 11.31
N ILE A 98 -2.58 -14.75 12.15
CA ILE A 98 -1.14 -14.59 11.86
C ILE A 98 -0.74 -15.37 10.61
N GLY A 99 -1.23 -16.60 10.45
CA GLY A 99 -0.97 -17.41 9.26
C GLY A 99 -1.43 -16.71 7.97
N MET A 100 -2.63 -16.13 7.97
CA MET A 100 -3.13 -15.35 6.82
C MET A 100 -2.30 -14.10 6.55
N LEU A 101 -1.82 -13.40 7.60
CA LEU A 101 -0.98 -12.21 7.45
C LEU A 101 0.35 -12.54 6.75
N PHE A 102 1.01 -13.64 7.13
CA PHE A 102 2.24 -14.08 6.46
C PHE A 102 1.97 -14.67 5.07
N ALA A 103 0.88 -15.41 4.88
CA ALA A 103 0.51 -15.95 3.57
C ALA A 103 0.20 -14.84 2.55
N ALA A 104 -0.42 -13.75 2.99
CA ALA A 104 -0.72 -12.60 2.13
C ALA A 104 0.50 -11.66 1.95
N GLY A 105 1.36 -11.53 2.97
CA GLY A 105 2.44 -10.54 3.00
C GLY A 105 3.81 -11.03 2.52
N ILE A 106 4.11 -12.33 2.62
CA ILE A 106 5.38 -12.88 2.10
C ILE A 106 5.25 -13.12 0.60
N GLY A 107 5.48 -12.07 -0.18
CA GLY A 107 5.46 -12.13 -1.64
C GLY A 107 6.79 -12.54 -2.28
N VAL A 108 6.80 -12.51 -3.62
CA VAL A 108 7.99 -12.68 -4.48
C VAL A 108 9.13 -11.74 -4.07
N GLY A 109 8.81 -10.57 -3.52
CA GLY A 109 9.78 -9.60 -3.03
C GLY A 109 10.81 -10.19 -2.05
N PHE A 110 10.38 -10.97 -1.06
CA PHE A 110 11.29 -11.59 -0.09
C PHE A 110 12.18 -12.66 -0.74
N VAL A 111 11.65 -13.42 -1.69
CA VAL A 111 12.41 -14.47 -2.40
C VAL A 111 13.48 -13.86 -3.29
N PHE A 112 13.16 -12.75 -3.96
CA PHE A 112 14.08 -12.06 -4.86
C PHE A 112 15.08 -11.18 -4.09
N TRP A 113 14.57 -10.20 -3.34
CA TRP A 113 15.39 -9.18 -2.67
C TRP A 113 16.01 -9.66 -1.37
N GLY A 114 15.47 -10.70 -0.72
CA GLY A 114 16.02 -11.22 0.54
C GLY A 114 17.47 -11.71 0.43
N VAL A 115 17.88 -12.17 -0.75
CA VAL A 115 19.29 -12.49 -1.05
C VAL A 115 19.95 -11.40 -1.89
N ALA A 116 19.25 -10.87 -2.90
CA ALA A 116 19.87 -9.91 -3.82
C ALA A 116 20.30 -8.62 -3.12
N GLU A 117 19.47 -8.05 -2.25
CA GLU A 117 19.73 -6.74 -1.65
C GLU A 117 20.93 -6.74 -0.70
N PRO A 118 21.09 -7.70 0.24
CA PRO A 118 22.30 -7.77 1.05
C PRO A 118 23.58 -7.93 0.23
N ILE A 119 23.52 -8.70 -0.87
CA ILE A 119 24.67 -8.90 -1.77
C ILE A 119 24.99 -7.63 -2.56
N LEU A 120 23.97 -6.91 -3.04
CA LEU A 120 24.16 -5.64 -3.74
C LEU A 120 24.85 -4.62 -2.83
N TYR A 121 24.42 -4.49 -1.58
CA TYR A 121 25.08 -3.60 -0.61
C TYR A 121 26.43 -4.11 -0.10
N TYR A 122 26.73 -5.40 -0.24
CA TYR A 122 28.08 -5.92 0.01
C TYR A 122 29.05 -5.50 -1.09
N GLN A 123 28.60 -5.48 -2.35
CA GLN A 123 29.40 -5.12 -3.52
C GLN A 123 29.48 -3.61 -3.77
N ASP A 124 28.40 -2.89 -3.51
CA ASP A 124 28.29 -1.44 -3.68
C ASP A 124 27.63 -0.82 -2.43
N PRO A 125 28.37 -0.76 -1.30
CA PRO A 125 27.84 -0.23 -0.06
C PRO A 125 27.66 1.30 -0.12
N PRO A 126 26.86 1.88 0.79
CA PRO A 126 26.77 3.33 0.95
C PRO A 126 28.13 4.01 1.15
N VAL A 127 28.19 5.29 0.81
CA VAL A 127 29.40 6.12 0.90
C VAL A 127 30.07 6.00 2.27
N GLY A 128 31.38 5.78 2.27
CA GLY A 128 32.19 5.68 3.49
C GLY A 128 32.45 4.25 3.96
N ILE A 129 31.94 3.23 3.26
CA ILE A 129 32.20 1.82 3.57
C ILE A 129 32.98 1.19 2.40
N THR A 130 34.00 0.39 2.71
CA THR A 130 34.77 -0.31 1.67
C THR A 130 34.01 -1.55 1.17
N PRO A 131 33.81 -1.70 -0.15
CA PRO A 131 33.17 -2.89 -0.74
C PRO A 131 33.83 -4.20 -0.32
N GLU A 132 33.03 -5.28 -0.33
CA GLU A 132 33.45 -6.66 -0.14
C GLU A 132 34.15 -6.97 1.20
N THR A 133 34.00 -6.10 2.19
CA THR A 133 34.52 -6.28 3.55
C THR A 133 33.46 -6.83 4.51
N ALA A 134 33.90 -7.31 5.69
CA ALA A 134 32.98 -7.67 6.77
C ALA A 134 32.06 -6.49 7.19
N GLU A 135 32.55 -5.26 7.09
CA GLU A 135 31.76 -4.05 7.36
C GLU A 135 30.63 -3.87 6.34
N SER A 136 30.93 -3.99 5.03
CA SER A 136 29.92 -3.92 3.97
C SER A 136 28.89 -5.04 4.06
N ALA A 137 29.28 -6.24 4.50
CA ALA A 137 28.35 -7.34 4.70
C ALA A 137 27.35 -7.04 5.83
N ILE A 138 27.83 -6.46 6.93
CA ILE A 138 26.97 -6.02 8.04
C ILE A 138 26.05 -4.89 7.56
N ALA A 139 26.58 -3.94 6.76
CA ALA A 139 25.78 -2.86 6.19
C ALA A 139 24.65 -3.40 5.29
N GLY A 140 24.93 -4.38 4.42
CA GLY A 140 23.91 -4.96 3.55
C GLY A 140 22.77 -5.62 4.31
N ILE A 141 23.07 -6.37 5.38
CA ILE A 141 22.02 -6.93 6.26
C ILE A 141 21.23 -5.81 6.97
N ARG A 142 21.90 -4.74 7.41
CA ARG A 142 21.23 -3.60 8.06
C ARG A 142 20.27 -2.88 7.12
N TYR A 143 20.68 -2.60 5.88
CA TYR A 143 19.82 -1.95 4.89
C TYR A 143 18.66 -2.85 4.46
N GLY A 144 18.93 -4.13 4.21
CA GLY A 144 17.87 -5.10 3.94
C GLY A 144 16.85 -5.16 5.08
N ALA A 145 17.31 -5.22 6.33
CA ALA A 145 16.41 -5.17 7.48
C ALA A 145 15.64 -3.83 7.55
N TYR A 146 16.28 -2.70 7.27
CA TYR A 146 15.63 -1.38 7.27
C TYR A 146 14.49 -1.27 6.25
N HIS A 147 14.70 -1.78 5.03
CA HIS A 147 13.70 -1.73 3.96
C HIS A 147 12.56 -2.73 4.13
N TRP A 148 12.82 -3.92 4.72
CA TRP A 148 11.83 -5.00 4.81
C TRP A 148 11.19 -5.18 6.20
N ALA A 149 11.65 -4.44 7.22
CA ALA A 149 11.03 -4.40 8.54
C ALA A 149 9.96 -3.31 8.63
N LEU A 150 10.02 -2.43 9.63
CA LEU A 150 8.85 -1.67 10.09
C LEU A 150 8.19 -0.74 9.05
N HIS A 151 8.96 -0.13 8.14
CA HIS A 151 8.44 0.89 7.21
C HIS A 151 7.32 0.38 6.29
N PRO A 152 7.52 -0.67 5.47
CA PRO A 152 6.43 -1.20 4.62
C PRO A 152 5.25 -1.72 5.45
N TRP A 153 5.51 -2.42 6.56
CA TRP A 153 4.44 -2.94 7.42
C TRP A 153 3.60 -1.84 8.07
N ALA A 154 4.19 -0.68 8.37
CA ALA A 154 3.45 0.46 8.88
C ALA A 154 2.48 1.03 7.84
N ILE A 155 2.89 1.10 6.57
CA ILE A 155 2.01 1.54 5.47
C ILE A 155 0.85 0.56 5.29
N PHE A 156 1.13 -0.74 5.26
CA PHE A 156 0.09 -1.77 5.17
C PHE A 156 -0.86 -1.72 6.36
N SER A 157 -0.32 -1.54 7.56
CA SER A 157 -1.12 -1.42 8.79
C SER A 157 -2.02 -0.19 8.73
N LEU A 158 -1.52 0.95 8.25
CA LEU A 158 -2.30 2.17 8.12
C LEU A 158 -3.47 2.02 7.15
N VAL A 159 -3.22 1.48 5.95
CA VAL A 159 -4.26 1.28 4.93
C VAL A 159 -5.27 0.22 5.40
N GLY A 160 -4.77 -0.91 5.91
CA GLY A 160 -5.61 -1.99 6.44
C GLY A 160 -6.49 -1.55 7.61
N LEU A 161 -5.92 -0.79 8.56
CA LEU A 161 -6.65 -0.22 9.69
C LEU A 161 -7.75 0.72 9.23
N THR A 162 -7.42 1.62 8.29
CA THR A 162 -8.35 2.58 7.72
C THR A 162 -9.53 1.87 7.05
N LEU A 163 -9.25 0.88 6.19
CA LEU A 163 -10.29 0.13 5.49
C LEU A 163 -11.13 -0.72 6.43
N ALA A 164 -10.50 -1.41 7.38
CA ALA A 164 -11.22 -2.18 8.39
C ALA A 164 -12.12 -1.29 9.26
N TYR A 165 -11.66 -0.08 9.60
CA TYR A 165 -12.46 0.88 10.34
C TYR A 165 -13.67 1.35 9.52
N VAL A 166 -13.49 1.82 8.28
CA VAL A 166 -14.64 2.31 7.49
C VAL A 166 -15.62 1.21 7.16
N GLN A 167 -15.13 0.00 6.83
CA GLN A 167 -15.98 -1.12 6.49
C GLN A 167 -16.73 -1.66 7.71
N TYR A 168 -16.01 -2.09 8.75
CA TYR A 168 -16.62 -2.84 9.85
C TYR A 168 -17.15 -1.95 10.98
N ARG A 169 -16.60 -0.74 11.17
CA ARG A 169 -17.09 0.19 12.20
C ARG A 169 -18.14 1.15 11.66
N LYS A 170 -17.95 1.65 10.43
CA LYS A 170 -18.79 2.71 9.82
C LYS A 170 -19.78 2.21 8.76
N ASP A 171 -19.82 0.90 8.50
CA ASP A 171 -20.70 0.28 7.49
C ASP A 171 -20.56 0.92 6.10
N GLN A 172 -19.36 1.39 5.75
CA GLN A 172 -19.07 1.94 4.44
C GLN A 172 -18.56 0.83 3.49
N PRO A 173 -18.68 1.01 2.17
CA PRO A 173 -18.04 0.13 1.20
C PRO A 173 -16.52 0.06 1.44
N ALA A 174 -15.90 -1.08 1.16
CA ALA A 174 -14.45 -1.30 1.23
C ALA A 174 -13.71 -0.65 0.04
N LEU A 175 -13.94 0.64 -0.17
CA LEU A 175 -13.30 1.46 -1.20
C LEU A 175 -12.26 2.38 -0.56
N ILE A 176 -11.19 2.71 -1.28
CA ILE A 176 -10.21 3.68 -0.80
C ILE A 176 -10.90 5.05 -0.62
N SER A 177 -11.80 5.42 -1.53
CA SER A 177 -12.60 6.64 -1.42
C SER A 177 -13.43 6.74 -0.13
N SER A 178 -13.88 5.62 0.44
CA SER A 178 -14.62 5.60 1.72
C SER A 178 -13.77 6.12 2.89
N ALA A 179 -12.45 5.94 2.85
CA ALA A 179 -11.53 6.48 3.85
C ALA A 179 -11.59 8.02 3.94
N PHE A 180 -11.96 8.68 2.84
CA PHE A 180 -11.99 10.13 2.73
C PHE A 180 -13.34 10.74 3.11
N TYR A 181 -14.34 9.94 3.51
CA TYR A 181 -15.64 10.45 3.95
C TYR A 181 -15.55 11.54 5.03
N PRO A 182 -14.67 11.45 6.06
CA PRO A 182 -14.56 12.50 7.07
C PRO A 182 -14.14 13.87 6.53
N ILE A 183 -13.45 13.90 5.38
CA ILE A 183 -12.91 15.12 4.77
C ILE A 183 -13.81 15.60 3.61
N LEU A 184 -14.25 14.67 2.76
CA LEU A 184 -14.98 14.95 1.52
C LEU A 184 -16.50 14.80 1.67
N GLY A 185 -16.98 14.18 2.75
CA GLY A 185 -18.39 13.90 2.98
C GLY A 185 -19.01 13.12 1.81
N LYS A 186 -20.22 13.51 1.40
CA LYS A 186 -20.95 12.87 0.30
C LYS A 186 -20.27 12.97 -1.07
N LYS A 187 -19.23 13.81 -1.24
CA LYS A 187 -18.50 13.93 -2.52
C LYS A 187 -17.75 12.66 -2.90
N ILE A 188 -17.54 11.73 -1.96
CA ILE A 188 -16.94 10.42 -2.25
C ILE A 188 -17.80 9.56 -3.19
N HIS A 189 -19.11 9.82 -3.29
CA HIS A 189 -19.98 9.08 -4.21
C HIS A 189 -19.99 9.65 -5.64
N GLY A 190 -19.28 10.75 -5.86
CA GLY A 190 -19.17 11.42 -7.16
C GLY A 190 -17.78 11.28 -7.81
N PRO A 191 -17.45 12.17 -8.75
CA PRO A 191 -16.21 12.09 -9.52
C PRO A 191 -14.93 12.11 -8.67
N PHE A 192 -14.93 12.79 -7.52
CA PHE A 192 -13.78 12.84 -6.62
C PHE A 192 -13.45 11.47 -6.02
N GLY A 193 -14.45 10.75 -5.51
CA GLY A 193 -14.23 9.40 -4.99
C GLY A 193 -13.89 8.40 -6.08
N GLN A 194 -14.56 8.51 -7.24
CA GLN A 194 -14.22 7.69 -8.42
C GLN A 194 -12.76 7.89 -8.85
N GLY A 195 -12.26 9.13 -8.83
CA GLY A 195 -10.85 9.42 -9.13
C GLY A 195 -9.88 8.77 -8.13
N ILE A 196 -10.20 8.83 -6.83
CA ILE A 196 -9.41 8.13 -5.78
C ILE A 196 -9.38 6.63 -6.04
N ASP A 197 -10.53 6.03 -6.35
CA ASP A 197 -10.61 4.59 -6.60
C ASP A 197 -9.93 4.18 -7.92
N VAL A 198 -9.95 5.04 -8.96
CA VAL A 198 -9.14 4.83 -10.19
C VAL A 198 -7.65 4.81 -9.86
N LEU A 199 -7.16 5.78 -9.07
CA LEU A 199 -5.75 5.81 -8.67
C LEU A 199 -5.37 4.57 -7.85
N ALA A 200 -6.26 4.11 -6.97
CA ALA A 200 -6.05 2.88 -6.21
C ALA A 200 -5.92 1.66 -7.12
N VAL A 201 -6.83 1.51 -8.12
CA VAL A 201 -6.76 0.41 -9.08
C VAL A 201 -5.47 0.47 -9.90
N ILE A 202 -5.09 1.65 -10.40
CA ILE A 202 -3.83 1.82 -11.16
C ILE A 202 -2.65 1.39 -10.29
N ALA A 203 -2.53 1.95 -9.08
CA ALA A 203 -1.43 1.63 -8.16
C ALA A 203 -1.33 0.13 -7.83
N THR A 204 -2.46 -0.54 -7.57
CA THR A 204 -2.48 -2.00 -7.31
C THR A 204 -2.18 -2.82 -8.56
N SER A 205 -2.56 -2.35 -9.75
CA SER A 205 -2.30 -3.10 -11.00
C SER A 205 -0.85 -3.00 -11.48
N THR A 206 -0.14 -1.93 -11.11
CA THR A 206 1.24 -1.67 -11.56
C THR A 206 2.31 -1.99 -10.52
N GLY A 207 1.95 -2.01 -9.23
CA GLY A 207 2.86 -2.36 -8.13
C GLY A 207 3.10 -3.85 -8.05
#